data_AF-A0A2H3DNI0-F1
#
_entry.id   AF-A0A2H3DNI0-F1
#
_cell.length_a   1.000
_cell.length_b   1.000
_cell.length_c   1.000
_cell.angle_alpha   90.00
_cell.angle_beta   90.00
_cell.angle_gamma   90.00
#
_symmetry.space_group_name_H-M   'P 1'
#
loop_
_entity.id
_entity.type
_entity.pdbx_description
1 polymer ?
#
loop_
_entity_poly.entity_id
_entity_poly.type
_entity_poly.pdbx_seq_one_letter_code
_entity_poly.pdbx_strand_id
1 'polypeptide(L)'
;MSYVKGIKGMVVFLVENIDRLTIVSPSVRRDFFKVFSILSDIRPEIYAIAMGTWAATRLGTMETSPAPFNLDLDTRVPYFSRSQVEDLFYAFQEDDDFILDPNVVSDIWLRSGGHPATVCLCEQFIRDRFQALLDDQVRHVSLAAWKRRTIEELYQWISHSPAYSRMLQALQKADNDTLIFLRLHFLGNLDPVRIPQAGAKLADFLTNEGVLIQSGRFQAEYRMASAFADGFLRKALLPIRYPIHPEDALPVVDNKLVVFDTIKRATQCFDWGFLIHEEAPRRGLYETELARIFTNWTNASEGWSATSDWYSGTVGLDSYITIKKGTTAAEHTIVIAVLGTEDVASARLRVLGLAEYKELMGADDAWLVQYTRKDLYEQIWQSSDPLEKGVNVVYFEHDSLFRTAMMSAQWRDAQGQAHHVMKEDFKIFVMPPRIAMG
;
A
#
# COMPACT_ATOMS: atom_id res chain seq x y z
N MET A 1 40.17 -24.02 16.68
CA MET A 1 40.11 -23.21 17.93
C MET A 1 41.44 -22.57 18.34
N SER A 2 42.56 -22.77 17.63
CA SER A 2 43.85 -22.10 17.89
C SER A 2 43.86 -20.59 17.61
N TYR A 3 42.96 -20.10 16.76
CA TYR A 3 42.97 -18.72 16.24
C TYR A 3 42.56 -17.64 17.24
N VAL A 4 41.85 -17.98 18.32
CA VAL A 4 41.29 -16.95 19.20
C VAL A 4 42.20 -16.70 20.43
N LYS A 5 43.05 -17.66 20.83
CA LYS A 5 43.89 -17.57 22.05
C LYS A 5 44.90 -16.42 22.09
N GLY A 6 45.20 -15.77 20.96
CA GLY A 6 46.14 -14.65 20.87
C GLY A 6 45.50 -13.25 20.86
N ILE A 7 44.16 -13.15 20.76
CA ILE A 7 43.48 -11.87 20.66
C ILE A 7 43.30 -11.28 22.06
N LYS A 8 43.86 -10.09 22.31
CA LYS A 8 43.66 -9.32 23.55
C LYS A 8 42.48 -8.37 23.38
N GLY A 9 41.62 -8.27 24.39
CA GLY A 9 40.48 -7.33 24.43
C GLY A 9 39.13 -7.97 24.08
N MET A 10 38.09 -7.12 24.04
CA MET A 10 36.72 -7.50 23.71
C MET A 10 36.60 -7.92 22.24
N VAL A 11 35.95 -9.05 21.98
CA VAL A 11 35.67 -9.53 20.61
C VAL A 11 34.17 -9.54 20.40
N VAL A 12 33.70 -8.85 19.37
CA VAL A 12 32.28 -8.80 19.01
C VAL A 12 32.06 -9.52 17.68
N PHE A 13 31.21 -10.54 17.68
CA PHE A 13 30.69 -11.18 16.47
C PHE A 13 29.42 -10.47 16.03
N LEU A 14 29.40 -9.97 14.80
CA LEU A 14 28.19 -9.46 14.15
C LEU A 14 27.61 -10.57 13.29
N VAL A 15 26.40 -11.00 13.60
CA VAL A 15 25.68 -12.04 12.86
C VAL A 15 24.48 -11.40 12.18
N GLU A 16 24.55 -11.20 10.88
CA GLU A 16 23.43 -10.69 10.09
C GLU A 16 22.50 -11.81 9.61
N ASN A 17 21.21 -11.49 9.47
CA ASN A 17 20.17 -12.38 9.00
C ASN A 17 20.04 -13.67 9.82
N ILE A 18 20.13 -13.57 11.15
CA ILE A 18 20.04 -14.73 12.05
C ILE A 18 18.71 -15.49 11.90
N ASP A 19 17.65 -14.80 11.46
CA ASP A 19 16.35 -15.37 11.16
C ASP A 19 16.40 -16.48 10.08
N ARG A 20 17.42 -16.52 9.23
CA ARG A 20 17.64 -17.63 8.30
C ARG A 20 17.84 -18.97 9.01
N LEU A 21 18.25 -18.96 10.28
CA LEU A 21 18.33 -20.20 11.07
C LEU A 21 16.96 -20.82 11.35
N THR A 22 15.85 -20.10 11.16
CA THR A 22 14.49 -20.64 11.34
C THR A 22 14.12 -21.68 10.27
N ILE A 23 14.73 -21.61 9.09
CA ILE A 23 14.44 -22.48 7.94
C ILE A 23 15.48 -23.59 7.73
N VAL A 24 16.60 -23.57 8.44
CA VAL A 24 17.61 -24.66 8.39
C VAL A 24 17.24 -25.81 9.32
N SER A 25 17.89 -26.97 9.12
CA SER A 25 17.64 -28.15 9.95
C SER A 25 17.95 -27.90 11.43
N PRO A 26 17.22 -28.56 12.36
CA PRO A 26 17.47 -28.41 13.80
C PRO A 26 18.92 -28.72 14.20
N SER A 27 19.59 -29.66 13.52
CA SER A 27 21.00 -29.99 13.77
C SER A 27 21.93 -28.82 13.48
N VAL A 28 21.82 -28.19 12.30
CA VAL A 28 22.64 -27.04 11.91
C VAL A 28 22.42 -25.86 12.86
N ARG A 29 21.16 -25.61 13.22
CA ARG A 29 20.81 -24.56 14.18
C ARG A 29 21.42 -24.80 15.55
N ARG A 30 21.34 -26.03 16.06
CA ARG A 30 21.92 -26.41 17.36
C ARG A 30 23.43 -26.29 17.36
N ASP A 31 24.09 -26.77 16.30
CA ASP A 31 25.54 -26.68 16.16
C ASP A 31 26.00 -25.22 16.09
N PHE A 32 25.28 -24.37 15.37
CA PHE A 32 25.55 -22.93 15.31
C PHE A 32 25.54 -22.31 16.72
N PHE A 33 24.47 -22.52 17.50
CA PHE A 33 24.37 -21.96 18.85
C PHE A 33 25.37 -22.58 19.83
N LYS A 34 25.71 -23.87 19.65
CA LYS A 34 26.73 -24.55 20.44
C LYS A 34 28.10 -23.90 20.26
N VAL A 35 28.45 -23.42 19.07
CA VAL A 35 29.72 -22.70 18.85
C VAL A 35 29.81 -21.46 19.73
N PHE A 36 28.75 -20.64 19.77
CA PHE A 36 28.74 -19.43 20.59
C PHE A 36 28.78 -19.73 22.09
N SER A 37 28.06 -20.76 22.54
CA SER A 37 28.13 -21.25 23.93
C SER A 37 29.56 -21.60 24.35
N ILE A 38 30.25 -22.37 23.52
CA ILE A 38 31.62 -22.79 23.84
C ILE A 38 32.55 -21.57 23.82
N LEU A 39 32.34 -20.61 22.91
CA LEU A 39 33.14 -19.40 22.85
C LEU A 39 32.95 -18.51 24.09
N SER A 40 31.72 -18.30 24.56
CA SER A 40 31.45 -17.53 25.78
C SER A 40 32.01 -18.19 27.04
N ASP A 41 31.96 -19.53 27.12
CA ASP A 41 32.52 -20.29 28.25
C ASP A 41 34.06 -20.20 28.31
N ILE A 42 34.71 -20.19 27.14
CA ILE A 42 36.18 -20.12 27.05
C ILE A 42 36.69 -18.70 27.30
N ARG A 43 35.91 -17.67 26.94
CA ARG A 43 36.28 -16.28 27.18
C ARG A 43 35.06 -15.39 27.41
N PRO A 44 34.91 -14.79 28.59
CA PRO A 44 33.80 -13.89 28.90
C PRO A 44 33.83 -12.57 28.13
N GLU A 45 34.94 -12.21 27.47
CA GLU A 45 35.08 -11.01 26.64
C GLU A 45 34.57 -11.18 25.20
N ILE A 46 33.98 -12.33 24.86
CA ILE A 46 33.35 -12.59 23.57
C ILE A 46 31.86 -12.27 23.65
N TYR A 47 31.41 -11.35 22.79
CA TYR A 47 30.02 -10.97 22.61
C TYR A 47 29.55 -11.32 21.20
N ALA A 48 28.26 -11.60 21.05
CA ALA A 48 27.62 -11.74 19.75
C ALA A 48 26.41 -10.81 19.66
N ILE A 49 26.39 -9.96 18.65
CA ILE A 49 25.22 -9.16 18.28
C ILE A 49 24.63 -9.80 17.04
N ALA A 50 23.43 -10.34 17.19
CA ALA A 50 22.71 -10.97 16.10
C ALA A 50 21.55 -10.09 15.65
N MET A 51 21.46 -9.87 14.35
CA MET A 51 20.44 -9.04 13.72
C MET A 51 19.66 -9.89 12.74
N GLY A 52 18.36 -9.66 12.65
CA GLY A 52 17.48 -10.39 11.74
C GLY A 52 16.09 -9.78 11.69
N THR A 53 15.25 -10.37 10.85
CA THR A 53 13.84 -9.99 10.74
C THR A 53 13.05 -10.45 11.97
N TRP A 54 11.73 -10.18 11.98
CA TRP A 54 10.82 -10.65 13.02
C TRP A 54 10.93 -12.15 13.30
N ALA A 55 11.24 -12.97 12.29
CA ALA A 55 11.45 -14.41 12.44
C ALA A 55 12.55 -14.77 13.45
N ALA A 56 13.53 -13.91 13.70
CA ALA A 56 14.57 -14.15 14.70
C ALA A 56 13.98 -14.37 16.11
N THR A 57 12.85 -13.74 16.43
CA THR A 57 12.16 -13.92 17.72
C THR A 57 11.69 -15.34 17.97
N ARG A 58 11.50 -16.14 16.92
CA ARG A 58 11.09 -17.56 16.99
C ARG A 58 12.24 -18.46 17.39
N LEU A 59 13.48 -18.04 17.19
CA LEU A 59 14.65 -18.86 17.57
C LEU A 59 14.68 -19.12 19.07
N GLY A 60 14.17 -18.19 19.89
CA GLY A 60 14.05 -18.35 21.34
C GLY A 60 12.88 -19.23 21.80
N THR A 61 11.93 -19.58 20.93
CA THR A 61 10.72 -20.35 21.29
C THR A 61 10.69 -21.77 20.72
N MET A 62 11.66 -22.13 19.86
CA MET A 62 11.60 -23.34 19.03
C MET A 62 12.22 -24.62 19.64
N GLU A 63 12.89 -24.61 20.81
CA GLU A 63 13.34 -25.85 21.46
C GLU A 63 13.18 -25.85 23.00
N THR A 64 12.87 -27.03 23.55
CA THR A 64 12.70 -27.41 24.96
C THR A 64 14.02 -27.56 25.74
N SER A 65 15.09 -26.89 25.32
CA SER A 65 16.39 -26.91 25.98
C SER A 65 16.88 -25.47 26.15
N PRO A 66 17.46 -25.08 27.30
CA PRO A 66 17.82 -23.69 27.54
C PRO A 66 18.77 -23.24 26.44
N ALA A 67 18.36 -22.22 25.68
CA ALA A 67 19.26 -21.54 24.76
C ALA A 67 20.53 -21.20 25.54
N PRO A 68 21.73 -21.54 25.04
CA PRO A 68 22.95 -21.46 25.84
C PRO A 68 23.44 -20.03 26.12
N PHE A 69 22.67 -19.03 25.73
CA PHE A 69 22.93 -17.62 25.98
C PHE A 69 21.60 -16.90 26.23
N ASN A 70 21.62 -15.87 27.08
CA ASN A 70 20.51 -14.96 27.24
C ASN A 70 20.28 -14.25 25.91
N LEU A 71 19.36 -14.77 25.10
CA LEU A 71 18.87 -14.11 23.90
C LEU A 71 18.07 -12.89 24.37
N ASP A 72 18.76 -11.78 24.55
CA ASP A 72 18.13 -10.48 24.75
C ASP A 72 17.51 -10.05 23.41
N LEU A 73 16.28 -10.52 23.20
CA LEU A 73 15.47 -10.30 22.01
C LEU A 73 14.79 -8.90 22.02
N ASP A 74 15.07 -8.04 23.01
CA ASP A 74 14.26 -6.85 23.29
C ASP A 74 14.68 -5.58 22.55
N THR A 75 15.79 -5.57 21.83
CA THR A 75 16.19 -4.40 21.02
C THR A 75 15.59 -4.46 19.61
N ARG A 76 14.28 -4.20 19.52
CA ARG A 76 13.69 -3.78 18.24
C ARG A 76 14.33 -2.46 17.83
N VAL A 77 14.91 -2.40 16.63
CA VAL A 77 15.31 -1.11 16.04
C VAL A 77 14.03 -0.33 15.79
N PRO A 78 13.79 0.80 16.49
CA PRO A 78 12.56 1.56 16.32
C PRO A 78 12.54 2.20 14.95
N TYR A 79 11.32 2.37 14.42
CA TYR A 79 11.12 3.23 13.26
C TYR A 79 11.31 4.69 13.69
N PHE A 80 11.66 5.56 12.75
CA PHE A 80 11.85 6.97 13.06
C PHE A 80 10.56 7.57 13.60
N SER A 81 10.69 8.32 14.70
CA SER A 81 9.64 9.23 15.13
C SER A 81 9.44 10.32 14.08
N ARG A 82 8.31 11.02 14.16
CA ARG A 82 8.06 12.19 13.29
C ARG A 82 9.18 13.22 13.39
N SER A 83 9.62 13.53 14.61
CA SER A 83 10.70 14.50 14.84
C SER A 83 12.02 14.04 14.22
N GLN A 84 12.36 12.75 14.29
CA GLN A 84 13.58 12.23 13.66
C GLN A 84 13.54 12.34 12.14
N VAL A 85 12.37 12.15 11.52
CA VAL A 85 12.21 12.38 10.07
C VAL A 85 12.30 13.87 9.75
N GLU A 86 11.68 14.74 10.56
CA GLU A 86 11.79 16.20 10.40
C GLU A 86 13.24 16.69 10.52
N ASP A 87 13.98 16.22 11.53
CA ASP A 87 15.40 16.56 11.73
C ASP A 87 16.28 16.06 10.57
N LEU A 88 16.03 14.84 10.06
CA LEU A 88 16.74 14.28 8.91
C LEU A 88 16.53 15.14 7.66
N PHE A 89 15.27 15.49 7.35
CA PHE A 89 14.97 16.31 6.18
C PHE A 89 15.39 17.78 6.36
N TYR A 90 15.48 18.28 7.58
CA TYR A 90 16.08 19.58 7.87
C TYR A 90 17.58 19.59 7.52
N ALA A 91 18.34 18.60 7.99
CA ALA A 91 19.76 18.47 7.63
C ALA A 91 19.97 18.31 6.11
N PHE A 92 19.12 17.51 5.45
CA PHE A 92 19.15 17.35 3.99
C PHE A 92 18.92 18.67 3.23
N GLN A 93 17.97 19.51 3.68
CA GLN A 93 17.74 20.83 3.09
C GLN A 93 18.93 21.77 3.25
N GLU A 94 19.60 21.73 4.41
CA GLU A 94 20.81 22.53 4.66
C GLU A 94 21.98 22.09 3.78
N ASP A 95 22.17 20.78 3.61
CA ASP A 95 23.29 20.22 2.83
C ASP A 95 23.17 20.50 1.32
N ASP A 96 21.95 20.54 0.78
CA ASP A 96 21.69 20.67 -0.66
C ASP A 96 21.10 22.04 -1.10
N ASP A 97 20.99 23.00 -0.19
CA ASP A 97 20.55 24.39 -0.43
C ASP A 97 19.20 24.51 -1.16
N PHE A 98 18.16 23.98 -0.52
CA PHE A 98 16.78 24.02 -1.00
C PHE A 98 15.74 23.97 0.12
N ILE A 99 14.48 24.23 -0.21
CA ILE A 99 13.37 24.24 0.76
C ILE A 99 12.34 23.17 0.39
N LEU A 100 11.99 22.32 1.35
CA LEU A 100 10.87 21.40 1.30
C LEU A 100 9.67 22.01 2.01
N ASP A 101 8.51 21.96 1.36
CA ASP A 101 7.25 22.15 2.04
C ASP A 101 7.14 21.15 3.22
N PRO A 102 6.89 21.60 4.46
CA PRO A 102 6.77 20.72 5.63
C PRO A 102 5.73 19.61 5.43
N ASN A 103 4.71 19.83 4.59
CA ASN A 103 3.72 18.81 4.27
C ASN A 103 4.29 17.66 3.43
N VAL A 104 5.37 17.87 2.67
CA VAL A 104 6.10 16.78 1.98
C VAL A 104 6.72 15.86 3.01
N VAL A 105 7.41 16.42 4.01
CA VAL A 105 8.03 15.64 5.10
C VAL A 105 6.96 14.90 5.90
N SER A 106 5.83 15.56 6.19
CA SER A 106 4.68 14.93 6.85
C SER A 106 4.08 13.79 6.01
N ASP A 107 3.93 13.96 4.70
CA ASP A 107 3.45 12.91 3.79
C ASP A 107 4.40 11.70 3.78
N ILE A 108 5.72 11.94 3.72
CA ILE A 108 6.75 10.89 3.76
C ILE A 108 6.68 10.12 5.08
N TRP A 109 6.63 10.81 6.23
CA TRP A 109 6.53 10.15 7.53
C TRP A 109 5.25 9.32 7.64
N LEU A 110 4.09 9.88 7.28
CA LEU A 110 2.80 9.18 7.35
C LEU A 110 2.77 7.95 6.45
N ARG A 111 3.26 8.06 5.22
CA ARG A 111 3.21 6.96 4.25
C ARG A 111 4.26 5.90 4.47
N SER A 112 5.41 6.24 5.02
CA SER A 112 6.47 5.29 5.41
C SER A 112 6.24 4.67 6.78
N GLY A 113 5.41 5.28 7.62
CA GLY A 113 5.30 4.94 9.03
C GLY A 113 6.60 5.16 9.81
N GLY A 114 7.54 5.94 9.28
CA GLY A 114 8.89 6.12 9.83
C GLY A 114 9.88 5.00 9.49
N HIS A 115 9.56 4.09 8.56
CA HIS A 115 10.48 3.01 8.18
C HIS A 115 11.80 3.58 7.61
N PRO A 116 12.97 3.38 8.25
CA PRO A 116 14.21 4.06 7.87
C PRO A 116 14.59 3.90 6.40
N ALA A 117 14.52 2.68 5.86
CA ALA A 117 14.89 2.44 4.47
C ALA A 117 13.96 3.15 3.46
N THR A 118 12.69 3.34 3.80
CA THR A 118 11.71 3.99 2.91
C THR A 118 11.83 5.50 3.00
N VAL A 119 12.10 6.03 4.21
CA VAL A 119 12.39 7.44 4.45
C VAL A 119 13.63 7.87 3.65
N CYS A 120 14.74 7.15 3.79
CA CYS A 120 15.98 7.44 3.04
C CYS A 120 15.80 7.26 1.52
N LEU A 121 14.94 6.33 1.07
CA LEU A 121 14.62 6.20 -0.35
C LEU A 121 13.87 7.41 -0.88
N CYS A 122 12.95 7.99 -0.10
CA CYS A 122 12.27 9.24 -0.49
C CYS A 122 13.26 10.42 -0.58
N GLU A 123 14.21 10.51 0.36
CA GLU A 123 15.30 11.50 0.32
C GLU A 123 16.13 11.36 -0.96
N GLN A 124 16.64 10.15 -1.24
CA GLN A 124 17.40 9.87 -2.46
C GLN A 124 16.61 10.21 -3.73
N PHE A 125 15.33 9.86 -3.75
CA PHE A 125 14.46 10.16 -4.86
C PHE A 125 14.30 11.69 -5.07
N ILE A 126 14.12 12.46 -3.99
CA ILE A 126 14.04 13.94 -4.07
C ILE A 126 15.35 14.49 -4.64
N ARG A 127 16.50 14.01 -4.16
CA ARG A 127 17.83 14.41 -4.64
C ARG A 127 17.99 14.16 -6.15
N ASP A 128 17.60 12.98 -6.62
CA ASP A 128 17.79 12.57 -8.02
C ASP A 128 16.71 13.10 -8.99
N ARG A 129 15.58 13.55 -8.46
CA ARG A 129 14.50 14.20 -9.23
C ARG A 129 14.35 15.67 -8.92
N PHE A 130 15.37 16.26 -8.29
CA PHE A 130 15.31 17.62 -7.80
C PHE A 130 14.89 18.62 -8.88
N GLN A 131 15.54 18.59 -10.05
CA GLN A 131 15.20 19.46 -11.19
C GLN A 131 13.75 19.29 -11.67
N ALA A 132 13.23 18.07 -11.65
CA ALA A 132 11.84 17.80 -12.02
C ALA A 132 10.85 18.28 -10.94
N LEU A 133 11.29 18.47 -9.70
CA LEU A 133 10.47 18.86 -8.56
C LEU A 133 10.48 20.38 -8.29
N LEU A 134 11.40 21.12 -8.90
CA LEU A 134 11.56 22.56 -8.65
C LEU A 134 10.42 23.40 -9.20
N ASP A 135 10.07 24.41 -8.39
CA ASP A 135 9.44 25.65 -8.83
C ASP A 135 10.54 26.72 -8.98
N ASP A 136 10.67 27.31 -10.18
CA ASP A 136 11.82 28.09 -10.68
C ASP A 136 12.15 29.35 -9.85
N GLN A 137 11.28 29.74 -8.91
CA GLN A 137 11.41 30.99 -8.16
C GLN A 137 12.27 30.86 -6.89
N VAL A 138 12.26 29.72 -6.17
CA VAL A 138 12.82 29.64 -4.79
C VAL A 138 13.52 28.30 -4.45
N ARG A 139 13.91 27.48 -5.44
CA ARG A 139 14.41 26.10 -5.18
C ARG A 139 13.51 25.34 -4.18
N HIS A 140 12.21 25.47 -4.36
CA HIS A 140 11.21 24.99 -3.42
C HIS A 140 10.49 23.78 -4.01
N VAL A 141 10.40 22.69 -3.24
CA VAL A 141 9.60 21.52 -3.59
C VAL A 141 8.29 21.58 -2.80
N SER A 142 7.22 21.93 -3.51
CA SER A 142 5.87 21.95 -2.94
C SER A 142 5.27 20.55 -2.83
N LEU A 143 4.28 20.38 -1.94
CA LEU A 143 3.50 19.13 -1.88
C LEU A 143 2.84 18.79 -3.22
N ALA A 144 2.37 19.82 -3.96
CA ALA A 144 1.78 19.64 -5.28
C ALA A 144 2.81 19.08 -6.28
N ALA A 145 4.05 19.59 -6.30
CA ALA A 145 5.10 19.06 -7.16
C ALA A 145 5.43 17.59 -6.80
N TRP A 146 5.58 17.31 -5.51
CA TRP A 146 5.80 15.96 -4.96
C TRP A 146 4.69 14.95 -5.32
N LYS A 147 3.43 15.37 -5.33
CA LYS A 147 2.32 14.47 -5.67
C LYS A 147 2.11 14.35 -7.18
N ARG A 148 2.09 15.47 -7.90
CA ARG A 148 1.77 15.49 -9.33
C ARG A 148 2.86 14.83 -10.17
N ARG A 149 4.13 15.06 -9.88
CA ARG A 149 5.22 14.68 -10.79
C ARG A 149 5.84 13.31 -10.52
N THR A 150 5.63 12.75 -9.32
CA THR A 150 6.58 11.74 -8.85
C THR A 150 6.02 10.48 -8.22
N ILE A 151 4.72 10.39 -7.92
CA ILE A 151 4.16 9.17 -7.31
C ILE A 151 4.45 7.93 -8.17
N GLU A 152 4.25 8.03 -9.49
CA GLU A 152 4.41 6.86 -10.36
C GLU A 152 5.86 6.37 -10.41
N GLU A 153 6.80 7.31 -10.60
CA GLU A 153 8.24 7.07 -10.62
C GLU A 153 8.77 6.61 -9.27
N LEU A 154 8.25 7.14 -8.17
CA LEU A 154 8.65 6.75 -6.82
C LEU A 154 8.39 5.26 -6.58
N TYR A 155 7.25 4.72 -7.04
CA TYR A 155 7.02 3.28 -6.96
C TYR A 155 7.95 2.45 -7.84
N GLN A 156 8.42 3.00 -8.96
CA GLN A 156 9.48 2.36 -9.75
C GLN A 156 10.80 2.39 -8.97
N TRP A 157 11.14 3.49 -8.29
CA TRP A 157 12.32 3.55 -7.42
C TRP A 157 12.25 2.57 -6.26
N ILE A 158 11.10 2.51 -5.59
CA ILE A 158 10.81 1.55 -4.53
C ILE A 158 11.02 0.12 -5.04
N SER A 159 10.59 -0.21 -6.26
CA SER A 159 10.73 -1.57 -6.80
C SER A 159 12.20 -2.01 -6.99
N HIS A 160 13.11 -1.06 -7.24
CA HIS A 160 14.55 -1.31 -7.36
C HIS A 160 15.26 -1.45 -6.01
N SER A 161 14.60 -1.05 -4.90
CA SER A 161 15.15 -1.28 -3.56
C SER A 161 15.29 -2.78 -3.28
N PRO A 162 16.45 -3.26 -2.79
CA PRO A 162 16.64 -4.66 -2.45
C PRO A 162 15.58 -5.22 -1.48
N ALA A 163 15.04 -4.40 -0.59
CA ALA A 163 14.02 -4.83 0.38
C ALA A 163 12.68 -5.15 -0.31
N TYR A 164 12.16 -4.20 -1.09
CA TYR A 164 10.89 -4.36 -1.83
C TYR A 164 11.00 -5.38 -2.96
N SER A 165 12.16 -5.45 -3.62
CA SER A 165 12.45 -6.47 -4.63
C SER A 165 12.34 -7.90 -4.04
N ARG A 166 12.93 -8.13 -2.86
CA ARG A 166 12.82 -9.42 -2.15
C ARG A 166 11.38 -9.73 -1.73
N MET A 167 10.70 -8.73 -1.16
CA MET A 167 9.28 -8.85 -0.78
C MET A 167 8.42 -9.28 -1.98
N LEU A 168 8.57 -8.62 -3.12
CA LEU A 168 7.81 -8.95 -4.34
C LEU A 168 8.13 -10.37 -4.82
N GLN A 169 9.40 -10.75 -4.88
CA GLN A 169 9.81 -12.09 -5.32
C GLN A 169 9.28 -13.20 -4.40
N ALA A 170 9.22 -12.96 -3.09
CA ALA A 170 8.65 -13.90 -2.13
C ALA A 170 7.15 -14.06 -2.36
N LEU A 171 6.41 -12.95 -2.50
CA LEU A 171 4.96 -12.96 -2.71
C LEU A 171 4.55 -13.51 -4.08
N GLN A 172 5.37 -13.34 -5.12
CA GLN A 172 5.14 -13.97 -6.42
C GLN A 172 5.21 -15.50 -6.36
N LYS A 173 5.93 -16.05 -5.38
CA LYS A 173 6.07 -17.49 -5.13
C LYS A 173 5.14 -18.01 -4.02
N ALA A 174 4.41 -17.12 -3.36
CA ALA A 174 3.49 -17.49 -2.29
C ALA A 174 2.30 -18.28 -2.85
N ASP A 175 1.74 -19.15 -2.01
CA ASP A 175 0.53 -19.90 -2.33
C ASP A 175 -0.70 -18.97 -2.41
N ASN A 176 -1.79 -19.50 -2.99
CA ASN A 176 -3.02 -18.74 -3.18
C ASN A 176 -3.69 -18.34 -1.86
N ASP A 177 -3.59 -19.16 -0.80
CA ASP A 177 -4.22 -18.84 0.49
C ASP A 177 -3.55 -17.62 1.12
N THR A 178 -2.22 -17.53 1.03
CA THR A 178 -1.44 -16.36 1.46
C THR A 178 -1.89 -15.10 0.73
N LEU A 179 -2.05 -15.15 -0.61
CA LEU A 179 -2.44 -13.99 -1.40
C LEU A 179 -3.89 -13.58 -1.19
N ILE A 180 -4.79 -14.55 -1.06
CA ILE A 180 -6.20 -14.32 -0.71
C ILE A 180 -6.29 -13.67 0.67
N PHE A 181 -5.54 -14.19 1.65
CA PHE A 181 -5.47 -13.63 3.00
C PHE A 181 -4.95 -12.18 3.01
N LEU A 182 -3.86 -11.91 2.28
CA LEU A 182 -3.30 -10.57 2.12
C LEU A 182 -4.32 -9.60 1.51
N ARG A 183 -4.98 -9.99 0.41
CA ARG A 183 -6.03 -9.19 -0.24
C ARG A 183 -7.18 -8.93 0.72
N LEU A 184 -7.66 -9.95 1.42
CA LEU A 184 -8.90 -9.89 2.19
C LEU A 184 -8.75 -8.95 3.39
N HIS A 185 -7.65 -9.07 4.12
CA HIS A 185 -7.48 -8.40 5.40
C HIS A 185 -6.68 -7.09 5.33
N PHE A 186 -5.70 -6.98 4.42
CA PHE A 186 -4.67 -5.94 4.54
C PHE A 186 -4.54 -5.01 3.33
N LEU A 187 -4.71 -5.47 2.09
CA LEU A 187 -4.56 -4.55 0.94
C LEU A 187 -5.67 -3.48 0.93
N GLY A 188 -5.30 -2.22 0.80
CA GLY A 188 -6.20 -1.07 0.96
C GLY A 188 -6.65 -0.84 2.42
N ASN A 189 -5.97 -1.39 3.41
CA ASN A 189 -6.25 -1.18 4.83
C ASN A 189 -4.96 -1.02 5.65
N LEU A 190 -4.79 0.14 6.28
CA LEU A 190 -3.64 0.44 7.13
C LEU A 190 -3.92 0.23 8.63
N ASP A 191 -5.18 -0.04 8.99
CA ASP A 191 -5.56 -0.24 10.37
C ASP A 191 -5.11 -1.59 10.91
N PRO A 192 -4.89 -1.69 12.24
CA PRO A 192 -4.64 -2.97 12.88
C PRO A 192 -5.81 -3.96 12.71
N VAL A 193 -5.49 -5.19 12.33
CA VAL A 193 -6.42 -6.30 12.14
C VAL A 193 -6.05 -7.42 13.09
N ARG A 194 -7.05 -7.88 13.87
CA ARG A 194 -6.90 -9.05 14.73
C ARG A 194 -7.08 -10.33 13.91
N ILE A 195 -6.09 -11.21 13.95
CA ILE A 195 -6.03 -12.44 13.16
C ILE A 195 -6.22 -13.65 14.09
N PRO A 196 -7.23 -14.51 13.84
CA PRO A 196 -7.40 -15.76 14.56
C PRO A 196 -6.21 -16.69 14.40
N GLN A 197 -6.05 -17.65 15.32
CA GLN A 197 -4.93 -18.60 15.30
C GLN A 197 -4.78 -19.37 13.98
N ALA A 198 -5.90 -19.66 13.30
CA ALA A 198 -5.89 -20.32 11.99
C ALA A 198 -5.14 -19.51 10.91
N GLY A 199 -5.20 -18.17 10.96
CA GLY A 199 -4.50 -17.28 10.04
C GLY A 199 -3.10 -16.87 10.50
N ALA A 200 -2.67 -17.26 11.70
CA ALA A 200 -1.41 -16.81 12.29
C ALA A 200 -0.20 -17.16 11.41
N LYS A 201 -0.16 -18.36 10.82
CA LYS A 201 0.95 -18.76 9.93
C LYS A 201 1.07 -17.89 8.69
N LEU A 202 -0.06 -17.45 8.12
CA LEU A 202 -0.09 -16.57 6.94
C LEU A 202 0.37 -15.16 7.32
N ALA A 203 -0.15 -14.62 8.43
CA ALA A 203 0.27 -13.32 8.96
C ALA A 203 1.75 -13.30 9.32
N ASP A 204 2.24 -14.38 9.91
CA ASP A 204 3.65 -14.58 10.26
C ASP A 204 4.57 -14.57 9.05
N PHE A 205 4.19 -15.30 7.99
CA PHE A 205 4.92 -15.29 6.72
C PHE A 205 5.00 -13.86 6.17
N LEU A 206 3.86 -13.17 6.07
CA LEU A 206 3.80 -11.80 5.57
C LEU A 206 4.61 -10.82 6.45
N THR A 207 4.63 -11.03 7.76
CA THR A 207 5.45 -10.23 8.70
C THR A 207 6.94 -10.46 8.47
N ASN A 208 7.36 -11.70 8.22
CA ASN A 208 8.77 -12.03 7.94
C ASN A 208 9.26 -11.44 6.62
N GLU A 209 8.38 -11.36 5.61
CA GLU A 209 8.67 -10.74 4.31
C GLU A 209 8.57 -9.19 4.35
N GLY A 210 8.29 -8.60 5.52
CA GLY A 210 8.22 -7.15 5.72
C GLY A 210 6.94 -6.50 5.19
N VAL A 211 5.92 -7.30 4.85
CA VAL A 211 4.61 -6.82 4.39
C VAL A 211 3.79 -6.29 5.57
N LEU A 212 3.83 -7.01 6.69
CA LEU A 212 3.07 -6.68 7.90
C LEU A 212 3.99 -6.33 9.07
N ILE A 213 3.45 -5.60 10.02
CA ILE A 213 4.04 -5.36 11.34
C ILE A 213 3.04 -5.82 12.39
N GLN A 214 3.55 -6.54 13.41
CA GLN A 214 2.76 -6.95 14.55
C GLN A 214 2.74 -5.86 15.63
N SER A 215 1.55 -5.45 16.06
CA SER A 215 1.34 -4.37 17.05
C SER A 215 2.05 -4.64 18.39
N GLY A 216 2.26 -5.91 18.74
CA GLY A 216 3.02 -6.31 19.92
C GLY A 216 3.38 -7.80 19.89
N ARG A 217 4.45 -8.18 20.60
CA ARG A 217 5.00 -9.56 20.59
C ARG A 217 4.00 -10.66 20.93
N PHE A 218 2.97 -10.34 21.71
CA PHE A 218 1.94 -11.29 22.17
C PHE A 218 0.54 -10.96 21.66
N GLN A 219 0.41 -9.97 20.79
CA GLN A 219 -0.88 -9.59 20.22
C GLN A 219 -1.05 -10.26 18.88
N ALA A 220 -2.15 -10.97 18.66
CA ALA A 220 -2.52 -11.49 17.35
C ALA A 220 -3.09 -10.36 16.46
N GLU A 221 -2.45 -9.19 16.49
CA GLU A 221 -2.88 -7.98 15.81
C GLU A 221 -1.75 -7.50 14.91
N TYR A 222 -2.08 -7.32 13.64
CA TYR A 222 -1.15 -7.02 12.56
C TYR A 222 -1.68 -5.86 11.75
N ARG A 223 -0.79 -5.10 11.11
CA ARG A 223 -1.18 -4.07 10.13
C ARG A 223 -0.19 -4.07 8.97
N MET A 224 -0.58 -3.45 7.86
CA MET A 224 0.36 -3.19 6.77
C MET A 224 1.58 -2.41 7.28
N ALA A 225 2.76 -2.77 6.80
CA ALA A 225 4.00 -2.16 7.28
C ALA A 225 4.05 -0.64 7.02
N SER A 226 3.51 -0.21 5.89
CA SER A 226 3.42 1.20 5.50
C SER A 226 2.43 1.38 4.35
N ALA A 227 1.99 2.62 4.11
CA ALA A 227 1.21 2.96 2.92
C ALA A 227 2.00 2.74 1.62
N PHE A 228 3.32 2.92 1.67
CA PHE A 228 4.20 2.56 0.56
C PHE A 228 4.21 1.06 0.26
N ALA A 229 4.21 0.20 1.29
CA ALA A 229 4.09 -1.24 1.10
C ALA A 229 2.74 -1.61 0.46
N ASP A 230 1.64 -1.03 0.95
CA ASP A 230 0.31 -1.24 0.36
C ASP A 230 0.27 -0.87 -1.13
N GLY A 231 0.60 0.39 -1.45
CA GLY A 231 0.54 0.88 -2.83
C GLY A 231 1.52 0.14 -3.76
N PHE A 232 2.71 -0.22 -3.26
CA PHE A 232 3.67 -1.02 -4.03
C PHE A 232 3.10 -2.39 -4.38
N LEU A 233 2.50 -3.11 -3.43
CA LEU A 233 1.93 -4.43 -3.69
C LEU A 233 0.70 -4.35 -4.61
N ARG A 234 -0.16 -3.33 -4.43
CA ARG A 234 -1.29 -3.10 -5.33
C ARG A 234 -0.84 -2.81 -6.76
N LYS A 235 0.29 -2.11 -6.95
CA LYS A 235 0.84 -1.77 -8.27
C LYS A 235 1.67 -2.90 -8.90
N ALA A 236 2.51 -3.57 -8.14
CA ALA A 236 3.52 -4.49 -8.66
C ALA A 236 3.13 -5.98 -8.55
N LEU A 237 2.34 -6.36 -7.54
CA LEU A 237 1.98 -7.77 -7.31
C LEU A 237 0.63 -8.11 -7.95
N LEU A 238 -0.41 -7.31 -7.71
CA LEU A 238 -1.77 -7.66 -8.13
C LEU A 238 -1.95 -7.74 -9.65
N PRO A 239 -1.44 -6.82 -10.47
CA PRO A 239 -1.53 -6.93 -11.93
C PRO A 239 -0.95 -8.24 -12.48
N ILE A 240 0.16 -8.70 -11.88
CA ILE A 240 0.84 -9.94 -12.31
C ILE A 240 0.03 -11.18 -11.91
N ARG A 241 -0.47 -11.21 -10.68
CA ARG A 241 -1.20 -12.39 -10.15
C ARG A 241 -2.65 -12.47 -10.64
N TYR A 242 -3.26 -11.32 -10.95
CA TYR A 242 -4.66 -11.20 -11.32
C TYR A 242 -4.81 -10.16 -12.45
N PRO A 243 -4.49 -10.55 -13.70
CA PRO A 243 -4.40 -9.64 -14.85
C PRO A 243 -5.77 -9.26 -15.47
N ILE A 244 -6.87 -9.47 -14.75
CA ILE A 244 -8.23 -9.23 -15.30
C ILE A 244 -8.43 -7.74 -15.58
N HIS A 245 -8.96 -7.45 -16.77
CA HIS A 245 -9.50 -6.15 -17.20
C HIS A 245 -10.60 -6.38 -18.26
N PRO A 246 -11.42 -5.37 -18.59
CA PRO A 246 -12.38 -5.45 -19.70
C PRO A 246 -11.68 -5.75 -21.04
N GLU A 247 -12.31 -6.58 -21.88
CA GLU A 247 -11.75 -6.96 -23.20
C GLU A 247 -11.76 -5.79 -24.20
N ASP A 248 -12.70 -4.86 -24.04
CA ASP A 248 -12.81 -3.68 -24.89
C ASP A 248 -11.64 -2.70 -24.69
N ALA A 249 -11.37 -1.90 -25.70
CA ALA A 249 -10.47 -0.75 -25.56
C ALA A 249 -10.99 0.25 -24.51
N LEU A 250 -10.07 1.01 -23.90
CA LEU A 250 -10.44 2.09 -22.98
C LEU A 250 -11.43 3.06 -23.68
N PRO A 251 -12.56 3.43 -23.02
CA PRO A 251 -13.50 4.40 -23.55
C PRO A 251 -12.85 5.79 -23.65
N VAL A 252 -12.38 6.17 -24.83
CA VAL A 252 -11.69 7.45 -25.06
C VAL A 252 -12.38 8.23 -26.18
N VAL A 253 -12.67 9.51 -25.93
CA VAL A 253 -13.19 10.46 -26.92
C VAL A 253 -12.34 11.72 -26.86
N ASP A 254 -11.87 12.21 -28.01
CA ASP A 254 -10.97 13.37 -28.11
C ASP A 254 -9.75 13.31 -27.17
N ASN A 255 -9.15 12.12 -27.07
CA ASN A 255 -8.01 11.81 -26.18
C ASN A 255 -8.30 12.00 -24.67
N LYS A 256 -9.57 12.08 -24.27
CA LYS A 256 -10.04 12.11 -22.88
C LYS A 256 -10.79 10.84 -22.54
N LEU A 257 -10.65 10.37 -21.30
CA LEU A 257 -11.32 9.17 -20.83
C LEU A 257 -12.80 9.48 -20.57
N VAL A 258 -13.71 8.62 -21.03
CA VAL A 258 -15.10 8.63 -20.60
C VAL A 258 -15.17 7.92 -19.24
N VAL A 259 -14.98 8.70 -18.16
CA VAL A 259 -14.73 8.15 -16.81
C VAL A 259 -15.90 7.31 -16.30
N PHE A 260 -17.15 7.76 -16.51
CA PHE A 260 -18.34 7.02 -16.11
C PHE A 260 -18.41 5.62 -16.71
N ASP A 261 -18.27 5.51 -18.04
CA ASP A 261 -18.27 4.23 -18.75
C ASP A 261 -17.10 3.34 -18.33
N THR A 262 -15.96 3.96 -18.05
CA THR A 262 -14.75 3.25 -17.58
C THR A 262 -14.97 2.64 -16.20
N ILE A 263 -15.53 3.38 -15.24
CA ILE A 263 -15.91 2.87 -13.91
C ILE A 263 -16.96 1.76 -14.02
N LYS A 264 -17.98 1.96 -14.87
CA LYS A 264 -19.06 0.99 -15.11
C LYS A 264 -18.49 -0.35 -15.58
N ARG A 265 -17.65 -0.34 -16.62
CA ARG A 265 -17.03 -1.55 -17.19
C ARG A 265 -16.01 -2.19 -16.27
N ALA A 266 -15.20 -1.38 -15.58
CA ALA A 266 -14.24 -1.92 -14.61
C ALA A 266 -14.94 -2.65 -13.45
N THR A 267 -16.02 -2.06 -12.94
CA THR A 267 -16.84 -2.67 -11.87
C THR A 267 -17.41 -4.03 -12.30
N GLN A 268 -17.83 -4.17 -13.56
CA GLN A 268 -18.32 -5.45 -14.09
C GLN A 268 -17.28 -6.58 -14.05
N CYS A 269 -15.99 -6.25 -14.01
CA CYS A 269 -14.87 -7.21 -14.01
C CYS A 269 -14.32 -7.54 -12.62
N PHE A 270 -14.98 -7.12 -11.53
CA PHE A 270 -14.55 -7.48 -10.18
C PHE A 270 -14.56 -8.99 -9.98
N ASP A 271 -13.63 -9.48 -9.15
CA ASP A 271 -13.66 -10.86 -8.66
C ASP A 271 -14.81 -11.02 -7.63
N TRP A 272 -16.07 -10.98 -8.07
CA TRP A 272 -17.22 -10.94 -7.18
C TRP A 272 -17.30 -12.12 -6.20
N GLY A 273 -16.80 -13.29 -6.59
CA GLY A 273 -16.70 -14.45 -5.69
C GLY A 273 -15.88 -14.18 -4.43
N PHE A 274 -14.93 -13.25 -4.50
CA PHE A 274 -14.11 -12.81 -3.38
C PHE A 274 -14.79 -11.74 -2.51
N LEU A 275 -15.79 -11.04 -3.05
CA LEU A 275 -16.55 -9.99 -2.36
C LEU A 275 -17.84 -10.50 -1.71
N ILE A 276 -18.27 -11.73 -2.01
CA ILE A 276 -19.42 -12.36 -1.35
C ILE A 276 -19.04 -12.70 0.09
N HIS A 277 -19.61 -11.96 1.04
CA HIS A 277 -19.46 -12.20 2.47
C HIS A 277 -20.75 -11.88 3.22
N GLU A 278 -20.92 -12.41 4.43
CA GLU A 278 -22.10 -12.12 5.26
C GLU A 278 -22.19 -10.64 5.63
N GLU A 279 -21.04 -9.99 5.80
CA GLU A 279 -20.87 -8.56 6.08
C GLU A 279 -20.56 -7.79 4.79
N ALA A 280 -20.85 -6.48 4.78
CA ALA A 280 -20.49 -5.64 3.64
C ALA A 280 -18.95 -5.61 3.50
N PRO A 281 -18.40 -5.81 2.28
CA PRO A 281 -16.97 -5.68 2.05
C PRO A 281 -16.46 -4.30 2.48
N ARG A 282 -15.28 -4.29 3.11
CA ARG A 282 -14.60 -3.04 3.50
C ARG A 282 -14.23 -2.22 2.26
N ARG A 283 -14.22 -0.88 2.41
CA ARG A 283 -13.81 0.10 1.39
C ARG A 283 -12.56 -0.31 0.61
N GLY A 284 -11.52 -0.72 1.34
CA GLY A 284 -10.22 -1.09 0.75
C GLY A 284 -10.27 -2.28 -0.22
N LEU A 285 -11.26 -3.17 -0.11
CA LEU A 285 -11.43 -4.28 -1.06
C LEU A 285 -11.96 -3.81 -2.40
N TYR A 286 -13.02 -3.01 -2.39
CA TYR A 286 -13.55 -2.41 -3.62
C TYR A 286 -12.51 -1.55 -4.31
N GLU A 287 -11.77 -0.74 -3.55
CA GLU A 287 -10.73 0.11 -4.11
C GLU A 287 -9.56 -0.69 -4.67
N THR A 288 -9.16 -1.76 -3.99
CA THR A 288 -8.09 -2.66 -4.47
C THR A 288 -8.49 -3.32 -5.79
N GLU A 289 -9.72 -3.82 -5.90
CA GLU A 289 -10.23 -4.41 -7.14
C GLU A 289 -10.31 -3.40 -8.28
N LEU A 290 -10.89 -2.22 -8.00
CA LEU A 290 -11.01 -1.17 -9.00
C LEU A 290 -9.64 -0.68 -9.49
N ALA A 291 -8.71 -0.41 -8.57
CA ALA A 291 -7.36 0.02 -8.90
C ALA A 291 -6.60 -1.00 -9.73
N ARG A 292 -6.70 -2.28 -9.37
CA ARG A 292 -6.07 -3.39 -10.09
C ARG A 292 -6.57 -3.46 -11.53
N ILE A 293 -7.89 -3.39 -11.73
CA ILE A 293 -8.50 -3.46 -13.05
C ILE A 293 -8.11 -2.26 -13.89
N PHE A 294 -8.13 -1.04 -13.34
CA PHE A 294 -7.64 0.15 -14.06
C PHE A 294 -6.16 0.05 -14.40
N THR A 295 -5.33 -0.45 -13.50
CA THR A 295 -3.89 -0.65 -13.78
C THR A 295 -3.69 -1.61 -14.95
N ASN A 296 -4.38 -2.76 -14.94
CA ASN A 296 -4.31 -3.72 -16.05
C ASN A 296 -4.80 -3.12 -17.38
N TRP A 297 -5.94 -2.42 -17.35
CA TRP A 297 -6.56 -1.87 -18.55
C TRP A 297 -5.75 -0.72 -19.17
N THR A 298 -5.19 0.15 -18.32
CA THR A 298 -4.32 1.25 -18.76
C THR A 298 -2.96 0.76 -19.24
N ASN A 299 -2.36 -0.26 -18.61
CA ASN A 299 -1.12 -0.86 -19.11
C ASN A 299 -1.27 -1.48 -20.51
N ALA A 300 -2.48 -1.90 -20.89
CA ALA A 300 -2.78 -2.40 -22.23
C ALA A 300 -3.01 -1.28 -23.27
N SER A 301 -3.03 -0.02 -22.85
CA SER A 301 -3.39 1.13 -23.68
C SER A 301 -2.26 2.16 -23.74
N GLU A 302 -1.86 2.57 -24.93
CA GLU A 302 -0.71 3.46 -25.11
C GLU A 302 -0.89 4.81 -24.40
N GLY A 303 0.13 5.22 -23.65
CA GLY A 303 0.22 6.54 -23.01
C GLY A 303 -0.75 6.76 -21.84
N TRP A 304 -1.43 5.71 -21.35
CA TRP A 304 -2.24 5.76 -20.14
C TRP A 304 -1.54 5.04 -18.99
N SER A 305 -1.69 5.56 -17.78
CA SER A 305 -1.27 4.87 -16.56
C SER A 305 -2.33 5.03 -15.47
N ALA A 306 -2.46 4.01 -14.63
CA ALA A 306 -3.22 4.09 -13.40
C ALA A 306 -2.33 3.73 -12.20
N THR A 307 -2.57 4.40 -11.09
CA THR A 307 -1.86 4.17 -9.84
C THR A 307 -2.82 4.41 -8.69
N SER A 308 -2.68 3.63 -7.62
CA SER A 308 -3.36 3.92 -6.37
C SER A 308 -2.34 4.31 -5.32
N ASP A 309 -2.62 5.38 -4.60
CA ASP A 309 -1.71 5.89 -3.58
C ASP A 309 -2.49 6.53 -2.43
N TRP A 310 -1.81 6.65 -1.30
CA TRP A 310 -2.32 7.25 -0.09
C TRP A 310 -1.93 8.73 0.00
N TYR A 311 -2.86 9.53 0.50
CA TYR A 311 -2.70 10.95 0.73
C TYR A 311 -3.24 11.32 2.10
N SER A 312 -2.47 12.10 2.84
CA SER A 312 -2.92 12.72 4.09
C SER A 312 -3.47 14.11 3.80
N GLY A 313 -4.79 14.23 3.72
CA GLY A 313 -5.48 15.52 3.60
C GLY A 313 -5.97 16.07 4.93
N THR A 314 -6.81 17.10 4.88
CA THR A 314 -7.45 17.66 6.08
C THR A 314 -8.42 16.66 6.74
N VAL A 315 -8.96 15.75 5.94
CA VAL A 315 -9.95 14.73 6.33
C VAL A 315 -9.29 13.46 6.88
N GLY A 316 -7.96 13.34 6.79
CA GLY A 316 -7.20 12.19 7.27
C GLY A 316 -6.40 11.51 6.16
N LEU A 317 -5.91 10.30 6.47
CA LEU A 317 -5.14 9.48 5.55
C LEU A 317 -6.06 8.58 4.73
N ASP A 318 -6.03 8.78 3.43
CA ASP A 318 -7.02 8.26 2.52
C ASP A 318 -6.38 7.87 1.20
N SER A 319 -6.86 6.79 0.59
CA SER A 319 -6.36 6.29 -0.68
C SER A 319 -7.17 6.82 -1.86
N TYR A 320 -6.48 7.06 -2.97
CA TYR A 320 -7.04 7.55 -4.23
C TYR A 320 -6.44 6.80 -5.40
N ILE A 321 -7.25 6.52 -6.41
CA ILE A 321 -6.80 6.01 -7.69
C ILE A 321 -6.63 7.21 -8.62
N THR A 322 -5.44 7.35 -9.21
CA THR A 322 -5.12 8.38 -10.19
C THR A 322 -4.94 7.71 -11.54
N ILE A 323 -5.63 8.22 -12.57
CA ILE A 323 -5.47 7.81 -13.96
C ILE A 323 -4.90 9.00 -14.73
N LYS A 324 -3.83 8.78 -15.49
CA LYS A 324 -3.15 9.82 -16.27
C LYS A 324 -3.00 9.46 -17.73
N LYS A 325 -3.06 10.47 -18.60
CA LYS A 325 -2.56 10.41 -19.98
C LYS A 325 -1.24 11.17 -20.08
N GLY A 326 -0.14 10.46 -20.30
CA GLY A 326 1.20 11.01 -20.40
C GLY A 326 1.60 11.40 -21.81
N THR A 327 1.06 12.50 -22.36
CA THR A 327 1.56 13.08 -23.62
C THR A 327 2.00 14.54 -23.44
N THR A 328 3.01 14.95 -24.21
CA THR A 328 3.73 16.24 -24.13
C THR A 328 2.90 17.50 -24.37
N ALA A 329 1.62 17.38 -24.73
CA ALA A 329 0.78 18.53 -25.13
C ALA A 329 -0.35 18.87 -24.14
N ALA A 330 -0.75 17.94 -23.25
CA ALA A 330 -1.67 18.18 -22.14
C ALA A 330 -1.76 16.90 -21.28
N GLU A 331 -1.38 16.98 -20.01
CA GLU A 331 -1.63 15.89 -19.06
C GLU A 331 -3.11 15.88 -18.68
N HIS A 332 -3.84 14.82 -19.05
CA HIS A 332 -5.18 14.60 -18.54
C HIS A 332 -5.07 13.76 -17.25
N THR A 333 -5.56 14.28 -16.14
CA THR A 333 -5.50 13.61 -14.83
C THR A 333 -6.89 13.45 -14.25
N ILE A 334 -7.21 12.22 -13.86
CA ILE A 334 -8.47 11.87 -13.19
C ILE A 334 -8.14 11.30 -11.82
N VAL A 335 -8.87 11.72 -10.80
CA VAL A 335 -8.77 11.18 -9.45
C VAL A 335 -10.06 10.48 -9.05
N ILE A 336 -9.94 9.31 -8.44
CA ILE A 336 -11.08 8.49 -8.05
C ILE A 336 -10.92 8.12 -6.58
N ALA A 337 -11.91 8.45 -5.77
CA ALA A 337 -12.05 7.95 -4.41
C ALA A 337 -13.09 6.84 -4.39
N VAL A 338 -12.81 5.77 -3.64
CA VAL A 338 -13.79 4.72 -3.38
C VAL A 338 -14.34 4.85 -1.98
N LEU A 339 -15.63 4.52 -1.84
CA LEU A 339 -16.37 4.49 -0.58
C LEU A 339 -17.17 3.19 -0.47
N GLY A 340 -17.18 2.59 0.72
CA GLY A 340 -18.03 1.44 1.03
C GLY A 340 -19.37 1.87 1.65
N THR A 341 -20.06 0.94 2.30
CA THR A 341 -21.14 1.27 3.23
C THR A 341 -20.54 1.99 4.44
N GLU A 342 -20.85 3.28 4.61
CA GLU A 342 -20.38 4.12 5.73
C GLU A 342 -21.55 4.97 6.27
N ASP A 343 -21.33 5.82 7.27
CA ASP A 343 -22.33 6.79 7.72
C ASP A 343 -22.32 8.09 6.88
N VAL A 344 -23.38 8.88 7.02
CA VAL A 344 -23.59 10.12 6.24
C VAL A 344 -22.49 11.15 6.42
N ALA A 345 -21.93 11.28 7.62
CA ALA A 345 -20.89 12.26 7.89
C ALA A 345 -19.57 11.86 7.23
N SER A 346 -19.19 10.58 7.34
CA SER A 346 -17.97 10.04 6.71
C SER A 346 -18.00 10.17 5.18
N ALA A 347 -19.15 9.89 4.57
CA ALA A 347 -19.34 10.08 3.12
C ALA A 347 -19.20 11.55 2.68
N ARG A 348 -19.75 12.51 3.44
CA ARG A 348 -19.61 13.95 3.14
C ARG A 348 -18.16 14.40 3.27
N LEU A 349 -17.47 13.95 4.32
CA LEU A 349 -16.05 14.20 4.50
C LEU A 349 -15.23 13.64 3.33
N ARG A 350 -15.57 12.46 2.82
CA ARG A 350 -14.92 11.86 1.65
C ARG A 350 -15.06 12.72 0.39
N VAL A 351 -16.24 13.31 0.16
CA VAL A 351 -16.47 14.25 -0.96
C VAL A 351 -15.59 15.48 -0.84
N LEU A 352 -15.50 16.06 0.36
CA LEU A 352 -14.64 17.24 0.61
C LEU A 352 -13.16 16.91 0.41
N GLY A 353 -12.67 15.81 0.99
CA GLY A 353 -11.28 15.37 0.82
C GLY A 353 -10.94 15.06 -0.64
N LEU A 354 -11.89 14.52 -1.43
CA LEU A 354 -11.72 14.32 -2.86
C LEU A 354 -11.60 15.65 -3.62
N ALA A 355 -12.39 16.68 -3.25
CA ALA A 355 -12.27 18.00 -3.86
C ALA A 355 -10.89 18.63 -3.58
N GLU A 356 -10.40 18.54 -2.34
CA GLU A 356 -9.06 19.01 -1.98
C GLU A 356 -7.97 18.26 -2.75
N TYR A 357 -8.07 16.94 -2.84
CA TYR A 357 -7.08 16.14 -3.56
C TYR A 357 -7.10 16.40 -5.07
N LYS A 358 -8.28 16.64 -5.66
CA LYS A 358 -8.42 17.07 -7.06
C LYS A 358 -7.65 18.35 -7.33
N GLU A 359 -7.81 19.37 -6.48
CA GLU A 359 -7.08 20.64 -6.58
C GLU A 359 -5.57 20.43 -6.39
N LEU A 360 -5.17 19.65 -5.37
CA LEU A 360 -3.77 19.31 -5.13
C LEU A 360 -3.14 18.63 -6.35
N MET A 361 -3.86 17.74 -7.03
CA MET A 361 -3.38 17.03 -8.21
C MET A 361 -3.50 17.84 -9.51
N GLY A 362 -4.22 18.97 -9.49
CA GLY A 362 -4.56 19.70 -10.72
C GLY A 362 -5.38 18.83 -11.68
N ALA A 363 -6.19 17.92 -11.13
CA ALA A 363 -6.93 16.94 -11.90
C ALA A 363 -8.09 17.59 -12.66
N ASP A 364 -8.35 17.13 -13.88
CA ASP A 364 -9.47 17.58 -14.70
C ASP A 364 -10.80 17.13 -14.10
N ASP A 365 -10.86 15.87 -13.66
CA ASP A 365 -12.07 15.21 -13.21
C ASP A 365 -11.84 14.44 -11.91
N ALA A 366 -12.86 14.37 -11.07
CA ALA A 366 -12.84 13.65 -9.81
C ALA A 366 -14.12 12.84 -9.62
N TRP A 367 -14.00 11.57 -9.25
CA TRP A 367 -15.13 10.67 -9.07
C TRP A 367 -15.13 10.00 -7.69
N LEU A 368 -16.25 10.12 -6.98
CA LEU A 368 -16.54 9.25 -5.84
C LEU A 368 -17.32 8.03 -6.35
N VAL A 369 -16.74 6.85 -6.15
CA VAL A 369 -17.36 5.56 -6.49
C VAL A 369 -17.80 4.89 -5.20
N GLN A 370 -19.10 4.81 -5.00
CA GLN A 370 -19.66 4.21 -3.79
C GLN A 370 -20.24 2.84 -4.08
N TYR A 371 -19.78 1.84 -3.33
CA TYR A 371 -20.34 0.50 -3.30
C TYR A 371 -21.11 0.33 -1.99
N THR A 372 -22.39 0.00 -2.08
CA THR A 372 -23.23 -0.15 -0.89
C THR A 372 -24.13 -1.36 -0.98
N ARG A 373 -24.36 -1.98 0.18
CA ARG A 373 -25.35 -3.04 0.31
C ARG A 373 -26.72 -2.42 0.54
N LYS A 374 -27.68 -2.79 -0.32
CA LYS A 374 -29.02 -2.17 -0.44
C LYS A 374 -29.80 -2.01 0.87
N ASP A 375 -29.54 -2.85 1.85
CA ASP A 375 -30.29 -2.89 3.12
C ASP A 375 -29.81 -1.86 4.16
N LEU A 376 -28.75 -1.09 3.89
CA LEU A 376 -28.02 -0.37 4.94
C LEU A 376 -27.80 1.14 4.71
N TYR A 377 -28.29 1.75 3.62
CA TYR A 377 -27.83 3.10 3.28
C TYR A 377 -28.80 3.98 2.46
N GLU A 378 -28.74 5.29 2.71
CA GLU A 378 -29.40 6.34 1.92
C GLU A 378 -28.38 7.02 1.01
N GLN A 379 -28.67 7.18 -0.28
CA GLN A 379 -27.75 7.77 -1.27
C GLN A 379 -27.39 9.23 -0.91
N ILE A 380 -26.09 9.58 -0.98
CA ILE A 380 -25.57 10.89 -0.57
C ILE A 380 -24.98 11.64 -1.75
N TRP A 381 -25.84 12.38 -2.41
CA TRP A 381 -25.42 13.22 -3.51
C TRP A 381 -24.50 14.34 -3.06
N GLN A 382 -23.54 14.68 -3.93
CA GLN A 382 -22.72 15.86 -3.75
C GLN A 382 -23.59 17.13 -3.81
N SER A 383 -23.23 18.16 -3.05
CA SER A 383 -23.88 19.46 -3.16
C SER A 383 -23.49 20.16 -4.47
N SER A 384 -24.12 21.30 -4.76
CA SER A 384 -23.85 22.06 -5.99
C SER A 384 -22.39 22.51 -6.12
N ASP A 385 -21.74 22.91 -5.03
CA ASP A 385 -20.35 23.43 -5.05
C ASP A 385 -19.32 22.35 -5.46
N PRO A 386 -19.26 21.15 -4.83
CA PRO A 386 -18.39 20.07 -5.30
C PRO A 386 -18.69 19.65 -6.75
N LEU A 387 -19.98 19.61 -7.15
CA LEU A 387 -20.35 19.30 -8.53
C LEU A 387 -19.82 20.36 -9.50
N GLU A 388 -19.93 21.65 -9.16
CA GLU A 388 -19.39 22.77 -9.95
C GLU A 388 -17.85 22.73 -10.03
N LYS A 389 -17.18 22.19 -8.99
CA LYS A 389 -15.74 21.92 -8.98
C LYS A 389 -15.32 20.64 -9.72
N GLY A 390 -16.27 19.95 -10.35
CA GLY A 390 -16.01 18.72 -11.12
C GLY A 390 -15.83 17.48 -10.25
N VAL A 391 -16.51 17.42 -9.10
CA VAL A 391 -16.64 16.20 -8.30
C VAL A 391 -17.94 15.49 -8.66
N ASN A 392 -17.78 14.33 -9.29
CA ASN A 392 -18.82 13.47 -9.79
C ASN A 392 -19.05 12.28 -8.84
N VAL A 393 -20.24 11.68 -8.86
CA VAL A 393 -20.58 10.56 -7.97
C VAL A 393 -21.29 9.46 -8.74
N VAL A 394 -20.91 8.21 -8.48
CA VAL A 394 -21.60 7.00 -8.94
C VAL A 394 -21.79 6.01 -7.79
N TYR A 395 -22.98 5.44 -7.73
CA TYR A 395 -23.44 4.44 -6.78
C TYR A 395 -23.60 3.10 -7.47
N PHE A 396 -23.10 2.06 -6.80
CA PHE A 396 -23.39 0.67 -7.09
C PHE A 396 -24.04 0.05 -5.85
N GLU A 397 -25.34 -0.17 -5.92
CA GLU A 397 -26.11 -0.82 -4.87
C GLU A 397 -26.23 -2.30 -5.20
N HIS A 398 -26.01 -3.19 -4.23
CA HIS A 398 -26.12 -4.64 -4.46
C HIS A 398 -26.73 -5.37 -3.26
N ASP A 399 -27.25 -6.59 -3.50
CA ASP A 399 -27.59 -7.52 -2.41
C ASP A 399 -26.35 -8.30 -1.92
N SER A 400 -26.50 -9.08 -0.84
CA SER A 400 -25.39 -9.84 -0.23
C SER A 400 -24.77 -10.90 -1.13
N LEU A 401 -25.49 -11.32 -2.17
CA LEU A 401 -25.06 -12.37 -3.09
C LEU A 401 -24.72 -11.80 -4.48
N PHE A 402 -24.75 -10.47 -4.63
CA PHE A 402 -24.60 -9.76 -5.89
C PHE A 402 -25.52 -10.28 -7.02
N ARG A 403 -26.70 -10.82 -6.66
CA ARG A 403 -27.69 -11.32 -7.64
C ARG A 403 -28.44 -10.17 -8.30
N THR A 404 -28.71 -9.15 -7.52
CA THR A 404 -29.29 -7.89 -7.98
C THR A 404 -28.32 -6.77 -7.69
N ALA A 405 -28.13 -5.89 -8.67
CA ALA A 405 -27.41 -4.66 -8.49
C ALA A 405 -28.03 -3.53 -9.31
N MET A 406 -27.91 -2.32 -8.79
CA MET A 406 -28.44 -1.11 -9.38
C MET A 406 -27.34 -0.05 -9.41
N MET A 407 -27.39 0.80 -10.42
CA MET A 407 -26.47 1.92 -10.59
C MET A 407 -27.25 3.23 -10.59
N SER A 408 -26.74 4.21 -9.84
CA SER A 408 -27.22 5.60 -9.90
C SER A 408 -26.01 6.52 -10.01
N ALA A 409 -26.09 7.62 -10.74
CA ALA A 409 -24.96 8.52 -10.92
C ALA A 409 -25.41 9.95 -11.16
N GLN A 410 -24.57 10.90 -10.75
CA GLN A 410 -24.72 12.32 -11.00
C GLN A 410 -23.34 12.89 -11.35
N TRP A 411 -23.22 13.47 -12.54
CA TRP A 411 -21.95 14.00 -13.02
C TRP A 411 -22.12 15.18 -13.97
N ARG A 412 -21.03 15.89 -14.25
CA ARG A 412 -20.94 16.87 -15.32
C ARG A 412 -20.08 16.35 -16.47
N ASP A 413 -20.54 16.58 -17.70
CA ASP A 413 -19.73 16.29 -18.87
C ASP A 413 -18.67 17.39 -19.14
N ALA A 414 -17.86 17.18 -20.18
CA ALA A 414 -16.81 18.12 -20.57
C ALA A 414 -17.35 19.49 -21.03
N GLN A 415 -18.64 19.59 -21.37
CA GLN A 415 -19.34 20.82 -21.73
C GLN A 415 -19.98 21.51 -20.51
N GLY A 416 -19.85 20.91 -19.32
CA GLY A 416 -20.46 21.41 -18.09
C GLY A 416 -21.97 21.17 -18.02
N GLN A 417 -22.53 20.26 -18.81
CA GLN A 417 -23.93 19.85 -18.63
C GLN A 417 -24.02 18.79 -17.53
N ALA A 418 -25.00 18.95 -16.64
CA ALA A 418 -25.26 17.99 -15.58
C ALA A 418 -26.10 16.83 -16.11
N HIS A 419 -25.63 15.61 -15.86
CA HIS A 419 -26.29 14.36 -16.20
C HIS A 419 -26.66 13.61 -14.92
N HIS A 420 -27.74 12.83 -15.00
CA HIS A 420 -28.18 11.99 -13.91
C HIS A 420 -28.77 10.68 -14.43
N VAL A 421 -28.47 9.58 -13.74
CA VAL A 421 -29.06 8.26 -13.96
C VAL A 421 -29.51 7.75 -12.60
N MET A 422 -30.74 7.24 -12.50
CA MET A 422 -31.29 6.74 -11.25
C MET A 422 -31.72 5.30 -11.41
N LYS A 423 -31.22 4.42 -10.54
CA LYS A 423 -31.71 3.05 -10.39
C LYS A 423 -31.73 2.26 -11.71
N GLU A 424 -30.69 2.42 -12.52
CA GLU A 424 -30.49 1.59 -13.72
C GLU A 424 -30.09 0.17 -13.27
N ASP A 425 -30.71 -0.86 -13.85
CA ASP A 425 -30.32 -2.25 -13.60
C ASP A 425 -28.86 -2.46 -14.01
N PHE A 426 -28.03 -2.86 -13.05
CA PHE A 426 -26.61 -3.07 -13.27
C PHE A 426 -26.30 -4.57 -13.33
N LYS A 427 -25.93 -5.04 -14.52
CA LYS A 427 -25.55 -6.44 -14.72
C LYS A 427 -24.17 -6.70 -14.12
N ILE A 428 -24.15 -7.50 -13.07
CA ILE A 428 -22.93 -8.07 -12.50
C ILE A 428 -22.60 -9.36 -13.24
N PHE A 429 -21.41 -9.44 -13.82
CA PHE A 429 -20.90 -10.70 -14.34
C PHE A 429 -20.21 -11.44 -13.20
N VAL A 430 -20.95 -12.32 -12.52
CA VAL A 430 -20.32 -13.29 -11.62
C VAL A 430 -19.54 -14.25 -12.51
N MET A 431 -18.23 -14.04 -12.64
CA MET A 431 -17.38 -15.06 -13.25
C MET A 431 -17.55 -16.35 -12.43
N PRO A 432 -17.77 -17.51 -13.08
CA PRO A 432 -17.80 -18.77 -12.34
C PRO A 432 -16.51 -18.91 -11.52
N PRO A 433 -16.57 -19.49 -10.31
CA PRO A 433 -15.39 -19.66 -9.47
C PRO A 433 -14.31 -20.36 -10.30
N ARG A 434 -13.23 -19.64 -10.61
CA ARG A 434 -12.11 -20.21 -11.34
C ARG A 434 -11.42 -21.18 -10.40
N ILE A 435 -11.77 -22.47 -10.53
CA ILE A 435 -10.96 -23.57 -10.03
C ILE A 435 -9.54 -23.29 -10.51
N ALA A 436 -8.60 -23.18 -9.56
CA ALA A 436 -7.19 -22.98 -9.86
C ALA A 436 -6.77 -24.00 -10.93
N MET A 437 -6.37 -23.51 -12.12
CA MET A 437 -5.59 -24.34 -13.02
C MET A 437 -4.26 -24.60 -12.33
N GLY A 438 -3.91 -25.90 -12.28
CA GLY A 438 -2.99 -26.51 -11.32
C GLY A 438 -1.50 -26.24 -11.52
#